data_AF-A0A7C4MDI6-F1
#
_entry.id   AF-A0A7C4MDI6-F1
#
_cell.length_a   1.000
_cell.length_b   1.000
_cell.length_c   1.000
_cell.angle_alpha   90.00
_cell.angle_beta   90.00
_cell.angle_gamma   90.00
#
_symmetry.space_group_name_H-M   'P 1'
#
loop_
_entity.id
_entity.type
_entity.pdbx_description
1 polymer ?
#
loop_
_entity_poly.entity_id
_entity_poly.type
_entity_poly.pdbx_seq_one_letter_code
_entity_poly.pdbx_strand_id
1 'polypeptide(L)'
;MEKVIKKKTFLAITLVLLSLAQIFTLARVQAQLQSSGDLILTGSDVQEIVGCTLEVNGSIIIKENATLKIINSTLKFTSTNYNITLKEPRNGNPR
;
A
#
# COMPACT_ATOMS: atom_id res chain seq x y z
N MET A 1 22.84 -8.02 46.32
CA MET A 1 21.47 -8.00 45.75
C MET A 1 21.26 -6.89 44.70
N GLU A 2 21.81 -5.70 44.90
CA GLU A 2 21.62 -4.52 44.02
C GLU A 2 22.08 -4.71 42.55
N LYS A 3 23.19 -5.41 42.31
CA LYS A 3 23.70 -5.70 40.95
C LYS A 3 22.72 -6.49 40.07
N VAL A 4 21.93 -7.40 40.68
CA VAL A 4 20.97 -8.25 39.96
C VAL A 4 19.76 -7.44 39.52
N ILE A 5 19.33 -6.48 40.35
CA ILE A 5 18.19 -5.61 40.07
C ILE A 5 18.54 -4.67 38.91
N LYS A 6 19.70 -4.01 38.95
CA LYS A 6 20.17 -3.13 37.86
C LYS A 6 20.25 -3.82 36.50
N LYS A 7 20.68 -5.09 36.46
CA LYS A 7 20.76 -5.88 35.21
C LYS A 7 19.38 -6.24 34.64
N LYS A 8 18.39 -6.54 35.50
CA LYS A 8 17.01 -6.80 35.08
C LYS A 8 16.32 -5.54 34.56
N THR A 9 16.53 -4.40 35.22
CA THR A 9 15.97 -3.11 34.79
C THR A 9 16.56 -2.66 33.45
N PHE A 10 17.87 -2.84 33.25
CA PHE A 10 18.52 -2.54 31.97
C PHE A 10 17.93 -3.40 30.83
N LEU A 11 17.78 -4.71 31.05
CA LEU A 11 17.21 -5.63 30.07
C LEU A 11 15.78 -5.24 29.67
N ALA A 12 14.95 -4.86 30.64
CA ALA A 12 13.57 -4.44 30.41
C ALA A 12 13.48 -3.15 29.57
N ILE A 13 14.34 -2.15 29.85
CA ILE A 13 14.38 -0.89 29.09
C ILE A 13 14.80 -1.15 27.63
N THR A 14 15.82 -1.98 27.40
CA THR A 14 16.20 -2.37 26.03
C THR A 14 15.10 -3.10 25.28
N LEU A 15 14.30 -3.94 25.97
CA LEU A 15 13.20 -4.66 25.34
C LEU A 15 12.06 -3.71 24.92
N VAL A 16 11.75 -2.73 25.77
CA VAL A 16 10.75 -1.69 25.46
C VAL A 16 11.22 -0.82 24.29
N LEU A 17 12.48 -0.37 24.30
CA LEU A 17 13.04 0.43 23.20
C LEU A 17 13.05 -0.35 21.87
N LEU A 18 13.35 -1.65 21.90
CA LEU A 18 13.32 -2.51 20.70
C LEU A 18 11.90 -2.67 20.16
N SER A 19 10.90 -2.89 21.03
CA SER A 19 9.50 -2.96 20.61
C SER A 19 8.98 -1.65 20.01
N LEU A 20 9.39 -0.50 20.56
CA LEU A 20 9.06 0.81 20.00
C LEU A 20 9.70 1.02 18.63
N ALA A 21 10.97 0.63 18.46
CA ALA A 21 11.66 0.68 17.17
C ALA A 21 10.96 -0.18 16.10
N GLN A 22 10.41 -1.34 16.48
CA GLN A 22 9.60 -2.20 15.60
C GLN A 22 8.28 -1.54 15.19
N ILE A 23 7.59 -0.86 16.11
CA ILE A 23 6.36 -0.11 15.81
C ILE A 23 6.63 1.02 14.81
N PHE A 24 7.75 1.74 14.95
CA PHE A 24 8.16 2.78 14.01
C PHE A 24 8.57 2.24 12.63
N THR A 25 9.16 1.04 12.55
CA THR A 25 9.49 0.42 11.25
C THR A 25 8.25 -0.10 10.54
N LEU A 26 7.25 -0.61 11.25
CA LEU A 26 5.98 -1.04 10.67
C LEU A 26 5.18 0.12 10.05
N ALA A 27 5.19 1.30 10.66
CA ALA A 27 4.58 2.50 10.08
C ALA A 27 5.32 3.02 8.83
N ARG A 28 6.61 2.67 8.67
CA ARG A 28 7.48 3.11 7.57
C ARG A 28 7.56 2.12 6.42
N VAL A 29 7.04 0.90 6.59
CA VAL A 29 6.55 0.10 5.47
C VAL A 29 5.25 0.78 5.03
N GLN A 30 5.36 1.93 4.36
CA GLN A 30 4.27 2.40 3.51
C GLN A 30 3.90 1.22 2.63
N ALA A 31 2.70 0.68 2.80
CA ALA A 31 2.24 -0.50 2.09
C ALA A 31 2.39 -0.25 0.58
N GLN A 32 3.49 -0.73 -0.01
CA GLN A 32 3.68 -0.70 -1.44
C GLN A 32 2.78 -1.79 -1.98
N LEU A 33 1.65 -1.39 -2.57
CA LEU A 33 0.81 -2.33 -3.28
C LEU A 33 1.44 -2.50 -4.67
N GLN A 34 1.90 -3.70 -4.99
CA GLN A 34 2.55 -3.99 -6.26
C GLN A 34 1.63 -4.85 -7.13
N SER A 35 1.31 -4.37 -8.33
CA SER A 35 0.71 -5.20 -9.37
C SER A 35 1.80 -5.85 -10.22
N SER A 36 1.74 -7.16 -10.42
CA SER A 36 2.71 -7.91 -11.25
C SER A 36 2.51 -7.72 -12.76
N GLY A 37 1.55 -6.88 -13.16
CA GLY A 37 1.18 -6.62 -14.55
C GLY A 37 0.15 -5.48 -14.64
N ASP A 38 -0.71 -5.52 -15.67
CA ASP A 38 -1.84 -4.60 -15.78
C ASP A 38 -2.78 -4.73 -14.57
N LEU A 39 -3.21 -3.60 -14.01
CA LEU A 39 -4.30 -3.54 -13.04
C LEU A 39 -5.62 -3.40 -13.79
N ILE A 40 -6.48 -4.42 -13.71
CA ILE A 40 -7.76 -4.45 -14.43
C ILE A 40 -8.91 -4.50 -13.42
N LEU A 41 -9.79 -3.49 -13.46
CA LEU A 41 -11.06 -3.49 -12.72
C LEU A 41 -12.23 -3.58 -13.70
N THR A 42 -13.28 -4.35 -13.37
CA THR A 42 -14.44 -4.58 -14.25
C THR A 42 -15.74 -4.69 -13.45
N GLY A 43 -16.89 -4.84 -14.11
CA GLY A 43 -18.17 -4.90 -13.42
C GLY A 43 -18.47 -3.64 -12.64
N SER A 44 -18.74 -3.82 -11.35
CA SER A 44 -18.96 -2.75 -10.36
C SER A 44 -17.88 -2.72 -9.30
N ASP A 45 -16.69 -3.24 -9.59
CA ASP A 45 -15.59 -3.31 -8.63
C ASP A 45 -15.18 -1.91 -8.18
N VAL A 46 -15.00 -1.71 -6.88
CA VAL A 46 -14.50 -0.47 -6.31
C VAL A 46 -13.25 -0.76 -5.51
N GLN A 47 -12.13 -0.16 -5.90
CA GLN A 47 -10.87 -0.26 -5.18
C GLN A 47 -10.40 1.12 -4.74
N GLU A 48 -10.00 1.24 -3.48
CA GLU A 48 -9.48 2.48 -2.89
C GLU A 48 -8.07 2.27 -2.37
N ILE A 49 -7.16 3.15 -2.79
CA ILE A 49 -5.76 3.19 -2.36
C ILE A 49 -5.54 4.49 -1.61
N VAL A 50 -5.15 4.39 -0.33
CA VAL A 50 -5.11 5.52 0.59
C VAL A 50 -3.76 5.61 1.31
N GLY A 51 -3.12 6.77 1.24
CA GLY A 51 -1.91 7.09 2.01
C GLY A 51 -0.66 6.29 1.64
N CYS A 52 -0.61 5.62 0.49
CA CYS A 52 0.50 4.72 0.15
C CYS A 52 0.98 4.84 -1.31
N THR A 53 1.97 4.03 -1.70
CA THR A 53 2.44 3.96 -3.08
C THR A 53 1.88 2.73 -3.77
N LEU A 54 1.19 2.93 -4.89
CA LEU A 54 0.78 1.87 -5.81
C LEU A 54 1.82 1.76 -6.93
N GLU A 55 2.54 0.64 -6.97
CA GLU A 55 3.46 0.31 -8.07
C GLU A 55 2.77 -0.59 -9.10
N VAL A 56 2.75 -0.16 -10.36
CA VAL A 56 2.10 -0.90 -11.46
C VAL A 56 3.13 -1.26 -12.53
N ASN A 57 3.33 -2.56 -12.74
CA ASN A 57 4.20 -3.08 -13.79
C ASN A 57 3.42 -3.31 -15.10
N GLY A 58 2.72 -2.29 -15.57
CA GLY A 58 1.79 -2.39 -16.69
C GLY A 58 0.86 -1.19 -16.78
N SER A 59 -0.30 -1.37 -17.39
CA SER A 59 -1.35 -0.36 -17.55
C SER A 59 -2.42 -0.48 -16.46
N ILE A 60 -3.20 0.59 -16.27
CA ILE A 60 -4.45 0.54 -15.51
C ILE A 60 -5.60 0.51 -16.50
N ILE A 61 -6.50 -0.47 -16.38
CA ILE A 61 -7.64 -0.66 -17.27
C ILE A 61 -8.90 -0.75 -16.42
N ILE A 62 -9.74 0.28 -16.47
CA ILE A 62 -11.03 0.31 -15.76
C ILE A 62 -12.14 0.09 -16.78
N LYS A 63 -12.98 -0.91 -16.53
CA LYS A 63 -14.06 -1.32 -17.42
C LYS A 63 -15.43 -1.20 -16.77
N GLU A 64 -16.46 -1.11 -17.59
CA GLU A 64 -17.87 -1.18 -17.17
C GLU A 64 -18.28 -0.06 -16.19
N ASN A 65 -18.59 -0.37 -14.93
CA ASN A 65 -18.91 0.59 -13.87
C ASN A 65 -17.87 0.54 -12.72
N ALA A 66 -16.70 -0.05 -12.99
CA ALA A 66 -15.66 -0.15 -11.98
C ALA A 66 -15.08 1.22 -11.62
N THR A 67 -14.54 1.34 -10.40
CA THR A 67 -13.97 2.58 -9.87
C THR A 67 -12.65 2.32 -9.16
N LEU A 68 -11.59 3.02 -9.56
CA LEU A 68 -10.31 3.07 -8.83
C LEU A 68 -10.13 4.46 -8.20
N LYS A 69 -10.09 4.54 -6.86
CA LYS A 69 -9.79 5.79 -6.15
C LYS A 69 -8.36 5.76 -5.60
N ILE A 70 -7.58 6.79 -5.95
CA ILE A 70 -6.23 7.01 -5.42
C ILE A 70 -6.27 8.28 -4.56
N ILE A 71 -6.18 8.14 -3.24
CA ILE A 71 -6.36 9.24 -2.28
C ILE A 71 -5.07 9.41 -1.48
N ASN A 72 -4.48 10.62 -1.51
CA ASN A 72 -3.22 10.93 -0.81
C ASN A 72 -2.13 9.87 -1.05
N SER A 73 -2.09 9.33 -2.26
CA SER A 73 -1.26 8.17 -2.63
C SER A 73 -0.43 8.49 -3.86
N THR A 74 0.68 7.78 -4.03
CA THR A 74 1.56 7.89 -5.19
C THR A 74 1.30 6.74 -6.15
N LEU A 75 0.98 7.03 -7.40
CA LEU A 75 0.93 6.04 -8.47
C LEU A 75 2.28 6.02 -9.20
N LYS A 76 2.94 4.86 -9.24
CA LYS A 76 4.24 4.67 -9.87
C LYS A 76 4.18 3.54 -10.89
N PHE A 77 4.42 3.87 -12.16
CA PHE A 77 4.57 2.86 -13.20
C PHE A 77 6.03 2.41 -13.28
N THR A 78 6.26 1.10 -13.27
CA THR A 78 7.60 0.52 -13.42
C THR A 78 7.88 0.07 -14.87
N SER A 79 6.83 -0.13 -15.68
CA SER A 79 6.94 -0.31 -17.12
C SER A 79 7.18 1.03 -17.84
N THR A 80 7.92 1.01 -18.94
CA THR A 80 8.11 2.18 -19.82
C THR A 80 6.97 2.38 -20.81
N ASN A 81 6.19 1.33 -21.08
CA ASN A 81 4.99 1.38 -21.89
C ASN A 81 3.78 1.07 -21.00
N TYR A 82 3.09 2.13 -20.61
CA TYR A 82 1.91 2.06 -19.75
C TYR A 82 0.84 3.02 -20.24
N ASN A 83 -0.41 2.71 -19.93
CA ASN A 83 -1.52 3.61 -20.15
C ASN A 83 -2.54 3.53 -19.00
N ILE A 84 -3.37 4.55 -18.87
CA ILE A 84 -4.57 4.52 -18.03
C ILE A 84 -5.76 4.58 -18.97
N THR A 85 -6.53 3.50 -19.03
CA THR A 85 -7.63 3.35 -19.98
C THR A 85 -8.94 3.13 -19.27
N LEU A 86 -9.92 3.99 -19.56
CA LEU A 86 -11.32 3.81 -19.21
C LEU A 86 -12.03 3.29 -20.47
N LYS A 87 -12.60 2.09 -20.46
CA LYS A 87 -13.25 1.52 -21.66
C LYS A 87 -14.44 0.63 -21.35
N GLU A 88 -15.21 0.31 -22.39
CA GLU A 88 -16.33 -0.63 -22.31
C GLU A 88 -17.35 -0.27 -21.20
N PRO A 89 -17.87 0.97 -21.14
CA PRO A 89 -18.87 1.34 -20.13
C PRO A 89 -20.12 0.46 -20.26
N ARG A 90 -20.61 -0.08 -19.13
CA ARG A 90 -21.81 -0.92 -19.06
C ARG A 90 -22.54 -0.63 -17.75
N ASN A 91 -23.80 -0.21 -17.85
CA ASN A 91 -24.66 0.10 -16.69
C ASN A 91 -24.01 1.08 -15.69
N GLY A 92 -23.15 1.98 -16.18
CA GLY A 92 -22.40 2.91 -15.37
C GLY A 92 -21.19 3.47 -16.11
N ASN A 93 -20.27 4.10 -15.36
CA ASN A 93 -19.11 4.77 -15.93
C ASN A 93 -17.83 4.25 -15.25
N PRO A 94 -16.82 3.80 -16.01
CA PRO A 94 -15.50 3.52 -15.45
C PRO A 94 -14.91 4.82 -14.86
N ARG A 95 -14.35 4.74 -13.65
CA ARG A 95 -13.89 5.91 -12.87
C ARG A 95 -12.55 5.69 -12.20
#